data_AF-A0A2G9RBU0-F1
#
_entry.id   AF-A0A2G9RBU0-F1
#
_cell.length_a   1.000
_cell.length_b   1.000
_cell.length_c   1.000
_cell.angle_alpha   90.00
_cell.angle_beta   90.00
_cell.angle_gamma   90.00
#
_symmetry.space_group_name_H-M   'P 1'
#
loop_
_entity.id
_entity.type
_entity.pdbx_description
1 polymer ?
#
loop_
_entity_poly.entity_id
_entity_poly.type
_entity_poly.pdbx_seq_one_letter_code
_entity_poly.pdbx_strand_id
1 'polypeptide(L)'
;MDPDCCLQQICHTNALCLGSPDPLDIIQETQAPVSQQNLQSFYHRIKFLVGRDSTHFIPGENPFEGGHACVIRGQVMTSDGTPLVGVNISFVNAPVLGYTISRQDGSK
;
A
#
# COMPACT_ATOMS: atom_id res chain seq x y z
N MET A 1 14.56 5.31 -16.30
CA MET A 1 14.21 6.66 -15.85
C MET A 1 14.88 6.86 -14.51
N ASP A 2 15.40 8.05 -14.28
CA ASP A 2 15.95 8.43 -12.97
C ASP A 2 14.78 8.56 -11.96
N PRO A 3 14.83 7.94 -10.77
CA PRO A 3 13.80 8.16 -9.74
C PRO A 3 13.62 9.64 -9.39
N ASP A 4 14.66 10.47 -9.53
CA ASP A 4 14.57 11.92 -9.30
C ASP A 4 13.63 12.63 -10.30
N CYS A 5 13.36 12.01 -11.46
CA CYS A 5 12.39 12.50 -12.44
C CYS A 5 10.99 12.62 -11.82
N CYS A 6 10.63 11.76 -10.86
CA CYS A 6 9.30 11.78 -10.24
C CYS A 6 9.06 13.03 -9.37
N LEU A 7 10.11 13.80 -9.06
CA LEU A 7 10.01 15.11 -8.41
C LEU A 7 9.68 16.23 -9.41
N GLN A 8 9.81 15.97 -10.72
CA GLN A 8 9.53 16.92 -11.78
C GLN A 8 8.12 16.70 -12.34
N GLN A 9 7.38 17.79 -12.58
CA GLN A 9 6.02 17.70 -13.14
C GLN A 9 5.95 16.96 -14.49
N ILE A 10 7.02 17.05 -15.28
CA ILE A 10 7.10 16.43 -16.61
C ILE A 10 7.02 14.90 -16.54
N CYS A 11 7.50 14.29 -15.45
CA CYS A 11 7.54 12.83 -15.32
C CYS A 11 6.46 12.26 -14.39
N HIS A 12 5.68 13.10 -13.71
CA HIS A 12 4.74 12.65 -12.67
C HIS A 12 3.64 11.71 -13.20
N THR A 13 3.31 11.78 -14.50
CA THR A 13 2.34 10.88 -15.15
C THR A 13 2.98 9.62 -15.71
N ASN A 14 4.30 9.47 -15.61
CA ASN A 14 4.98 8.26 -16.02
C ASN A 14 4.57 7.09 -15.11
N ALA A 15 4.34 5.91 -15.68
CA ALA A 15 3.98 4.71 -14.93
C ALA A 15 4.95 4.37 -13.79
N LEU A 16 6.23 4.71 -13.92
CA LEU A 16 7.25 4.50 -12.88
C LEU A 16 7.12 5.47 -11.69
N CYS A 17 6.39 6.57 -11.85
CA CYS A 17 6.10 7.54 -10.79
C CYS A 17 4.72 7.32 -10.15
N LEU A 18 3.97 6.30 -10.59
CA LEU A 18 2.69 5.93 -10.00
C LEU A 18 2.93 4.96 -8.84
N GLY A 19 2.59 5.40 -7.63
CA GLY A 19 2.65 4.58 -6.41
C GLY A 19 1.28 4.11 -5.95
N SER A 20 1.27 3.35 -4.84
CA SER A 20 0.03 3.02 -4.12
C SER A 20 -0.69 4.29 -3.61
N PRO A 21 -2.03 4.29 -3.50
CA PRO A 21 -2.76 5.33 -2.78
C PRO A 21 -2.34 5.42 -1.31
N ASP A 22 -2.57 6.57 -0.67
CA ASP A 22 -2.37 6.76 0.77
C ASP A 22 -3.48 6.01 1.55
N PRO A 23 -3.14 5.17 2.55
CA PRO A 23 -4.13 4.48 3.37
C PRO A 23 -5.08 5.45 4.10
N LEU A 24 -4.64 6.68 4.39
CA LEU A 24 -5.48 7.72 4.99
C LEU A 24 -6.55 8.22 4.03
N ASP A 25 -6.31 8.21 2.72
CA ASP A 25 -7.32 8.58 1.74
C ASP A 25 -8.37 7.47 1.63
N ILE A 26 -7.93 6.21 1.58
CA ILE A 26 -8.82 5.05 1.48
C ILE A 26 -9.70 4.91 2.72
N ILE A 27 -9.12 5.06 3.93
CA ILE A 27 -9.84 4.86 5.19
C ILE A 27 -10.95 5.90 5.38
N GLN A 28 -10.76 7.12 4.88
CA GLN A 28 -11.77 8.18 4.93
C GLN A 28 -12.95 7.89 4.00
N GLU A 29 -12.69 7.27 2.85
CA GLU A 29 -13.74 6.86 1.92
C GLU A 29 -14.52 5.62 2.40
N THR A 30 -13.86 4.73 3.14
CA THR A 30 -14.44 3.42 3.51
C THR A 30 -14.95 3.31 4.94
N GLN A 31 -14.63 4.23 5.86
CA GLN A 31 -15.02 4.05 7.26
C GLN A 31 -16.47 4.43 7.59
N ALA A 32 -17.13 3.49 8.27
CA ALA A 32 -18.32 3.72 9.08
C ALA A 32 -17.98 4.53 10.36
N PRO A 33 -18.94 5.28 10.94
CA PRO A 33 -18.72 6.18 12.06
C PRO A 33 -17.99 5.54 13.25
N VAL A 34 -17.13 6.33 13.91
CA VAL A 34 -16.17 5.95 14.96
C VAL A 34 -16.80 5.14 16.11
N SER A 35 -18.08 5.37 16.41
CA SER A 35 -18.84 4.65 17.44
C SER A 35 -18.95 3.14 17.18
N GLN A 36 -18.83 2.68 15.93
CA GLN A 36 -18.92 1.26 15.56
C GLN A 36 -17.56 0.55 15.50
N GLN A 37 -16.44 1.29 15.56
CA GLN A 37 -15.08 0.75 15.38
C GLN A 37 -14.57 -0.05 16.59
N ASN A 38 -14.98 0.32 17.80
CA ASN A 38 -14.49 -0.32 19.04
C ASN A 38 -14.97 -1.77 19.23
N LEU A 39 -16.00 -2.18 18.49
CA LEU A 39 -16.54 -3.55 18.54
C LEU A 39 -15.95 -4.47 17.46
N GLN A 40 -15.09 -3.93 16.59
CA GLN A 40 -14.56 -4.64 15.44
C GLN A 40 -13.23 -5.31 15.74
N SER A 41 -13.00 -6.49 15.14
CA SER A 41 -11.71 -7.17 15.21
C SER A 41 -10.62 -6.31 14.57
N PHE A 42 -9.36 -6.55 14.97
CA PHE A 42 -8.20 -5.90 14.34
C PHE A 42 -8.26 -6.00 12.82
N TYR A 43 -8.48 -7.22 12.30
CA TYR A 43 -8.59 -7.44 10.86
C TYR A 43 -9.70 -6.62 10.21
N HIS A 44 -10.88 -6.52 10.83
CA HIS A 44 -11.96 -5.73 10.27
C HIS A 44 -11.60 -4.23 10.17
N ARG A 45 -10.81 -3.71 11.11
CA ARG A 45 -10.32 -2.32 11.09
C ARG A 45 -9.26 -2.06 10.03
N ILE A 46 -8.51 -3.08 9.62
CA ILE A 46 -7.41 -2.96 8.64
C ILE A 46 -7.72 -3.52 7.25
N LYS A 47 -8.84 -4.24 7.06
CA LYS A 47 -9.17 -4.91 5.78
C LYS A 47 -9.31 -3.95 4.60
N PHE A 48 -9.46 -2.65 4.85
CA PHE A 48 -9.43 -1.62 3.81
C PHE A 48 -8.08 -1.60 3.05
N LEU A 49 -6.99 -2.03 3.68
CA LEU A 49 -5.65 -2.12 3.07
C LEU A 49 -5.56 -3.16 1.94
N VAL A 50 -6.50 -4.10 1.90
CA VAL A 50 -6.57 -5.20 0.92
C VAL A 50 -7.89 -5.22 0.13
N GLY A 51 -8.64 -4.12 0.19
CA GLY A 51 -9.92 -3.94 -0.50
C GLY A 51 -9.76 -3.48 -1.96
N ARG A 52 -10.87 -3.01 -2.54
CA ARG A 52 -10.85 -2.33 -3.85
C ARG A 52 -10.10 -1.00 -3.71
N ASP A 53 -9.30 -0.64 -4.71
CA ASP A 53 -8.51 0.60 -4.76
C ASP A 53 -7.61 0.80 -3.52
N SER A 54 -7.18 -0.33 -2.93
CA SER A 54 -6.43 -0.36 -1.69
C SER A 54 -4.91 -0.27 -1.89
N THR A 55 -4.18 -0.28 -0.79
CA THR A 55 -2.72 -0.22 -0.81
C THR A 55 -2.05 -1.52 -1.25
N HIS A 56 -2.73 -2.65 -1.07
CA HIS A 56 -2.15 -3.98 -1.27
C HIS A 56 -3.00 -4.78 -2.23
N PHE A 57 -2.44 -5.11 -3.37
CA PHE A 57 -3.11 -5.87 -4.42
C PHE A 57 -2.99 -7.36 -4.15
N ILE A 58 -4.12 -8.06 -4.08
CA ILE A 58 -4.20 -9.51 -3.96
C ILE A 58 -4.69 -10.10 -5.29
N PRO A 59 -3.96 -11.06 -5.89
CA PRO A 59 -4.45 -11.79 -7.04
C PRO A 59 -5.53 -12.80 -6.60
N GLY A 60 -6.78 -12.53 -6.96
CA GLY A 60 -7.89 -13.46 -6.70
C GLY A 60 -8.50 -13.29 -5.30
N GLU A 61 -8.78 -14.40 -4.62
CA GLU A 61 -9.42 -14.39 -3.30
C GLU A 61 -8.44 -13.97 -2.21
N ASN A 62 -8.95 -13.31 -1.17
CA ASN A 62 -8.16 -12.82 -0.06
C ASN A 62 -7.65 -13.99 0.82
N PRO A 63 -6.33 -14.26 0.89
CA PRO A 63 -5.79 -15.38 1.64
C PRO A 63 -5.59 -15.07 3.13
N PHE A 64 -5.86 -13.85 3.60
CA PHE A 64 -5.58 -13.45 4.97
C PHE A 64 -6.66 -13.93 5.94
N GLU A 65 -6.25 -14.73 6.92
CA GLU A 65 -7.10 -15.15 8.03
C GLU A 65 -7.31 -14.02 9.03
N GLY A 66 -8.57 -13.69 9.32
CA GLY A 66 -8.91 -12.56 10.18
C GLY A 66 -8.43 -12.66 11.64
N GLY A 67 -8.11 -13.88 12.12
CA GLY A 67 -7.57 -14.11 13.46
C GLY A 67 -6.05 -13.94 13.57
N HIS A 68 -5.32 -14.01 12.45
CA HIS A 68 -3.85 -14.08 12.43
C HIS A 68 -3.22 -12.99 11.54
N ALA A 69 -3.95 -11.94 11.23
CA ALA A 69 -3.46 -10.85 10.39
C ALA A 69 -2.47 -9.94 11.14
N CYS A 70 -1.45 -9.47 10.43
CA CYS A 70 -0.56 -8.40 10.88
C CYS A 70 -0.35 -7.39 9.74
N VAL A 71 0.08 -6.17 10.09
CA VAL A 71 0.41 -5.11 9.12
C VAL A 71 1.91 -4.88 9.15
N ILE A 72 2.55 -4.95 7.97
CA ILE A 72 3.97 -4.66 7.81
C ILE A 72 4.13 -3.34 7.08
N ARG A 73 4.71 -2.35 7.76
CA ARG A 73 5.05 -1.04 7.20
C ARG A 73 6.54 -0.96 6.92
N GLY A 74 6.93 -0.21 5.90
CA GLY A 74 8.33 0.05 5.59
C GLY A 74 8.49 1.15 4.56
N GLN A 75 9.73 1.51 4.29
CA GLN A 75 10.10 2.45 3.24
C GLN A 75 11.17 1.85 2.34
N VAL A 76 11.12 2.20 1.06
CA VAL A 76 12.15 1.86 0.07
C VAL A 76 12.95 3.11 -0.25
N MET A 77 14.25 3.05 -0.03
CA MET A 77 15.16 4.18 -0.23
C MET A 77 16.44 3.70 -0.92
N THR A 78 17.10 4.61 -1.62
CA THR A 78 18.48 4.46 -2.12
C THR A 78 19.49 4.58 -0.97
N SER A 79 20.76 4.28 -1.24
CA SER A 79 21.83 4.31 -0.23
C SER A 79 22.10 5.71 0.36
N ASP A 80 21.77 6.77 -0.37
CA ASP A 80 21.86 8.17 0.06
C ASP A 80 20.57 8.67 0.75
N GLY A 81 19.56 7.80 0.91
CA GLY A 81 18.33 8.09 1.65
C GLY A 81 17.18 8.64 0.79
N THR A 82 17.34 8.76 -0.53
CA THR A 82 16.27 9.22 -1.42
C THR A 82 15.17 8.17 -1.52
N PRO A 83 13.88 8.53 -1.29
CA PRO A 83 12.78 7.58 -1.38
C PRO A 83 12.55 7.13 -2.83
N LEU A 84 12.22 5.85 -3.00
CA LEU A 84 11.90 5.26 -4.31
C LEU A 84 10.40 5.03 -4.45
N VAL A 85 9.77 5.70 -5.42
CA VAL A 85 8.39 5.47 -5.85
C VAL A 85 8.32 4.37 -6.92
N GLY A 86 7.18 3.70 -7.02
CA GLY A 86 6.93 2.76 -8.12
C GLY A 86 7.60 1.39 -7.95
N VAL A 87 8.15 1.09 -6.77
CA VAL A 87 8.82 -0.19 -6.51
C VAL A 87 7.78 -1.25 -6.16
N ASN A 88 7.74 -2.33 -6.94
CA ASN A 88 6.89 -3.48 -6.67
C ASN A 88 7.49 -4.33 -5.54
N ILE A 89 6.76 -4.41 -4.42
CA ILE A 89 7.14 -5.13 -3.22
C ILE A 89 6.21 -6.33 -3.08
N SER A 90 6.76 -7.53 -3.25
CA SER A 90 6.03 -8.79 -3.26
C SER A 90 6.63 -9.81 -2.29
N PHE A 91 5.85 -10.85 -1.98
CA PHE A 91 6.31 -11.96 -1.16
C PHE A 91 7.09 -12.98 -2.00
N VAL A 92 8.35 -13.22 -1.62
CA VAL A 92 9.20 -14.23 -2.27
C VAL A 92 8.56 -15.61 -2.14
N ASN A 93 8.40 -16.31 -3.27
CA ASN A 93 7.78 -17.65 -3.35
C ASN A 93 6.33 -17.74 -2.82
N ALA A 94 5.63 -16.62 -2.66
CA ALA A 94 4.24 -16.59 -2.21
C ALA A 94 3.40 -15.53 -2.94
N PRO A 95 3.30 -15.59 -4.29
CA PRO A 95 2.61 -14.56 -5.09
C PRO A 95 1.12 -14.42 -4.75
N VAL A 96 0.50 -15.47 -4.21
CA VAL A 96 -0.90 -15.45 -3.74
C VAL A 96 -1.14 -14.41 -2.64
N LEU A 97 -0.10 -14.08 -1.85
CA LEU A 97 -0.18 -13.05 -0.82
C LEU A 97 -0.16 -11.63 -1.40
N GLY A 98 0.08 -11.47 -2.71
CA GLY A 98 -0.04 -10.21 -3.40
C GLY A 98 1.21 -9.32 -3.34
N TYR A 99 1.02 -8.06 -3.71
CA TYR A 99 2.07 -7.05 -3.76
C TYR A 99 1.54 -5.65 -3.47
N THR A 100 2.45 -4.73 -3.16
CA THR A 100 2.19 -3.30 -3.06
C THR A 100 3.22 -2.52 -3.87
N ILE A 101 2.92 -1.27 -4.20
CA ILE A 101 3.82 -0.39 -4.94
C ILE A 101 4.17 0.79 -4.04
N SER A 102 5.46 1.06 -3.85
CA SER A 102 5.89 2.17 -2.99
C SER A 102 5.35 3.53 -3.47
N ARG A 103 4.96 4.37 -2.52
CA ARG A 103 4.43 5.72 -2.76
C ARG A 103 5.55 6.73 -3.05
N GLN A 104 5.17 7.99 -3.28
CA GLN A 104 6.11 9.08 -3.56
C GLN A 104 7.15 9.30 -2.45
N ASP A 105 6.78 9.02 -1.20
CA ASP A 105 7.66 9.09 -0.02
C ASP A 105 8.42 7.77 0.24
N GLY A 106 8.35 6.82 -0.69
CA GLY A 106 8.95 5.50 -0.58
C GLY A 106 8.21 4.55 0.35
N SER A 107 7.12 4.98 1.01
CA SER A 107 6.37 4.14 1.94
C SER A 107 5.60 3.02 1.24
N LYS A 108 5.39 1.93 1.98
CA LYS A 108 4.45 0.86 1.64
C LYS A 108 3.47 0.63 2.79
#